data_AF-A0A968Y3T5-F1
#
_entry.id   AF-A0A968Y3T5-F1
#
_cell.length_a   1.000
_cell.length_b   1.000
_cell.length_c   1.000
_cell.angle_alpha   90.00
_cell.angle_beta   90.00
_cell.angle_gamma   90.00
#
_symmetry.space_group_name_H-M   'P 1'
#
loop_
_entity.id
_entity.type
_entity.pdbx_description
1 polymer ?
#
loop_
_entity_poly.entity_id
_entity_poly.type
_entity_poly.pdbx_seq_one_letter_code
_entity_poly.pdbx_strand_id
1 'polypeptide(L)'
;MVIEAKKAQFSLEAGIPQALAYMLGNPHPEKPALGFVTNGIDFIFLKLTQQETPKYAESYSFTLRSADGLYTVLKVLKRFAQLFRE
;
A
#
# COMPACT_ATOMS: atom_id res chain seq x y z
N MET A 1 -0.10 4.79 -8.19
CA MET A 1 0.30 4.11 -6.94
C MET A 1 0.48 5.15 -5.85
N VAL A 2 0.05 4.86 -4.62
CA VAL A 2 0.28 5.73 -3.46
C VAL A 2 1.32 5.09 -2.52
N ILE A 3 2.25 5.87 -2.01
CA ILE A 3 3.20 5.46 -0.99
C ILE A 3 3.10 6.45 0.15
N GLU A 4 2.79 5.96 1.35
CA GLU A 4 2.79 6.78 2.56
C GLU A 4 3.92 6.30 3.49
N ALA A 5 4.83 7.21 3.81
CA ALA A 5 5.95 6.92 4.68
C ALA A 5 5.82 7.67 6.01
N LYS A 6 5.98 6.96 7.13
CA LYS A 6 6.06 7.52 8.47
C LYS A 6 7.43 7.30 9.08
N LYS A 7 7.77 8.08 10.11
CA LYS A 7 8.96 7.81 10.93
C LYS A 7 8.78 6.47 11.65
N ALA A 8 9.86 5.74 11.86
CA ALA A 8 9.88 4.42 12.51
C ALA A 8 9.16 4.35 13.86
N GLN A 9 9.08 5.47 14.59
CA GLN A 9 8.39 5.59 15.88
C GLN A 9 6.86 5.60 15.81
N PHE A 10 6.26 5.70 14.62
CA PHE A 10 4.80 5.73 14.45
C PHE A 10 4.27 4.37 13.99
N SER A 11 3.05 4.04 14.45
CA SER A 11 2.28 2.91 13.91
C SER A 11 2.01 3.10 12.42
N LEU A 12 2.05 2.00 11.66
CA LEU A 12 1.62 1.99 10.25
C LEU A 12 0.17 2.44 10.11
N GLU A 13 -0.69 2.09 11.07
CA GLU A 13 -2.12 2.40 11.07
C GLU A 13 -2.37 3.91 10.97
N ALA A 14 -1.49 4.72 11.57
CA ALA A 14 -1.60 6.18 11.51
C ALA A 14 -1.40 6.74 10.08
N GLY A 15 -0.73 5.99 9.19
CA GLY A 15 -0.56 6.36 7.79
C GLY A 15 -1.69 5.88 6.86
N ILE A 16 -2.51 4.92 7.28
CA ILE A 16 -3.55 4.34 6.43
C ILE A 16 -4.60 5.38 6.00
N PRO A 17 -5.17 6.21 6.89
CA PRO A 17 -6.15 7.23 6.48
C PRO A 17 -5.61 8.20 5.44
N GLN A 18 -4.35 8.60 5.56
CA GLN A 18 -3.70 9.53 4.63
C GLN A 18 -3.43 8.87 3.29
N ALA A 19 -2.94 7.62 3.28
CA ALA A 19 -2.80 6.85 2.07
C ALA A 19 -4.14 6.68 1.34
N LEU A 20 -5.22 6.34 2.06
CA LEU A 20 -6.55 6.19 1.51
C LEU A 20 -7.10 7.51 0.93
N ALA A 21 -6.86 8.64 1.59
CA ALA A 21 -7.24 9.96 1.07
C ALA A 21 -6.60 10.24 -0.30
N TYR A 22 -5.30 9.96 -0.46
CA TYR A 22 -4.64 10.06 -1.76
C TYR A 22 -5.15 9.05 -2.78
N MET A 23 -5.46 7.81 -2.35
CA MET A 23 -5.98 6.76 -3.25
C MET A 23 -7.39 7.06 -3.75
N LEU A 24 -8.24 7.70 -2.94
CA LEU A 24 -9.56 8.19 -3.35
C LEU A 24 -9.45 9.29 -4.42
N GLY A 25 -8.39 10.09 -4.41
CA GLY A 25 -8.08 11.06 -5.46
C GLY A 25 -7.60 10.45 -6.78
N ASN A 26 -7.64 9.12 -6.97
CA ASN A 26 -7.21 8.47 -8.22
C ASN A 26 -8.11 8.90 -9.40
N PRO A 27 -7.55 9.48 -10.48
CA PRO A 27 -8.31 9.96 -11.64
C PRO A 27 -8.93 8.84 -12.50
N HIS A 28 -8.57 7.57 -12.24
CA HIS A 28 -9.05 6.39 -12.95
C HIS A 28 -9.82 5.45 -12.01
N PRO A 29 -11.03 5.83 -11.57
CA PRO A 29 -11.80 5.08 -10.56
C PRO A 29 -12.23 3.68 -11.02
N GLU A 30 -12.24 3.42 -12.33
CA GLU A 30 -12.55 2.12 -12.94
C GLU A 30 -11.48 1.05 -12.66
N LYS A 31 -10.25 1.47 -12.32
CA LYS A 31 -9.15 0.57 -11.95
C LYS A 31 -8.92 0.61 -10.44
N PRO A 32 -8.60 -0.53 -9.80
CA PRO A 32 -8.20 -0.53 -8.39
C PRO A 32 -6.95 0.33 -8.17
N ALA A 33 -7.00 1.23 -7.19
CA ALA A 33 -5.81 1.93 -6.73
C ALA A 33 -5.02 1.01 -5.79
N LEU A 34 -3.71 0.91 -6.01
CA LEU A 34 -2.79 0.17 -5.14
C LEU A 34 -1.85 1.14 -4.44
N GLY A 35 -1.52 0.83 -3.19
CA GLY A 35 -0.56 1.57 -2.42
C GLY A 35 0.02 0.77 -1.28
N PHE A 36 0.89 1.40 -0.49
CA PHE A 36 1.37 0.83 0.76
C PHE A 36 1.76 1.93 1.76
N VAL A 37 1.75 1.56 3.04
CA VAL A 37 2.26 2.38 4.14
C VAL A 37 3.50 1.72 4.70
N THR A 38 4.52 2.52 5.01
CA THR A 38 5.74 2.02 5.66
C THR A 38 6.27 2.98 6.72
N ASN A 39 6.91 2.43 7.75
CA ASN A 39 7.70 3.18 8.73
C ASN A 39 9.22 3.00 8.51
N GLY A 40 9.61 2.36 7.40
CA GLY A 40 10.98 1.98 7.05
C GLY A 40 11.37 0.55 7.44
N ILE A 41 10.69 -0.07 8.40
CA ILE A 41 10.93 -1.45 8.84
C ILE A 41 9.73 -2.34 8.49
N ASP A 42 8.54 -1.82 8.75
CA ASP A 42 7.27 -2.52 8.56
C ASP A 42 6.50 -1.92 7.38
N PHE A 43 5.66 -2.76 6.78
CA PHE A 43 4.93 -2.50 5.55
C PHE A 43 3.52 -3.07 5.63
N ILE A 44 2.53 -2.32 5.15
CA ILE A 44 1.19 -2.83 4.87
C ILE A 44 0.75 -2.37 3.49
N PHE A 45 0.25 -3.29 2.67
CA PHE A 45 -0.21 -2.99 1.32
C PHE A 45 -1.71 -2.73 1.32
N LEU A 46 -2.14 -1.78 0.50
CA LEU A 46 -3.52 -1.34 0.39
C LEU A 46 -4.02 -1.56 -1.05
N LYS A 47 -5.27 -1.99 -1.16
CA LYS A 47 -6.02 -1.99 -2.41
C LYS A 47 -7.35 -1.27 -2.17
N LEU A 48 -7.64 -0.27 -3.00
CA LEU A 48 -8.90 0.49 -2.99
C LEU A 48 -9.63 0.30 -4.31
N THR A 49 -10.93 0.04 -4.25
CA THR A 49 -11.83 0.04 -5.41
C THR A 49 -12.86 1.14 -5.25
N GLN A 50 -13.02 2.00 -6.26
CA GLN A 50 -13.92 3.16 -6.26
C GLN A 50 -15.21 2.89 -7.05
N GLN A 51 -15.90 1.78 -6.73
CA GLN A 51 -17.26 1.52 -7.23
C GLN A 51 -18.27 2.47 -6.54
N GLU A 52 -19.58 2.18 -6.60
CA GLU A 52 -20.62 3.02 -5.96
C GLU A 52 -20.31 3.40 -4.50
N THR A 53 -19.73 2.49 -3.73
CA THR A 53 -19.16 2.78 -2.41
C THR A 53 -17.68 2.39 -2.40
N PRO A 54 -16.76 3.31 -2.09
CA PRO A 54 -15.35 2.99 -1.97
C PRO A 54 -15.10 1.90 -0.92
N LYS A 55 -14.34 0.87 -1.30
CA LYS A 55 -13.94 -0.23 -0.41
C LYS A 55 -12.44 -0.41 -0.48
N TYR A 56 -11.82 -0.65 0.66
CA TYR A 56 -10.41 -0.97 0.72
C TYR A 56 -10.17 -2.27 1.48
N ALA A 57 -9.02 -2.87 1.21
CA ALA A 57 -8.49 -4.00 1.96
C ALA A 57 -7.02 -3.77 2.27
N GLU A 58 -6.61 -4.32 3.41
CA GLU A 58 -5.24 -4.32 3.90
C GLU A 58 -4.64 -5.72 3.73
N SER A 59 -3.35 -5.79 3.44
CA SER A 59 -2.61 -7.05 3.59
C SER A 59 -2.32 -7.33 5.06
N TYR A 60 -1.80 -8.52 5.36
CA TYR A 60 -1.02 -8.70 6.58
C TYR A 60 0.15 -7.69 6.62
N SER A 61 0.59 -7.35 7.84
CA SER A 61 1.82 -6.58 8.03
C SER A 61 3.04 -7.43 7.68
N PHE A 62 3.94 -6.84 6.92
CA PHE A 62 5.25 -7.41 6.60
C PHE A 62 6.33 -6.61 7.33
N THR A 63 7.40 -7.27 7.74
CA THR A 63 8.56 -6.63 8.37
C THR A 63 9.83 -7.06 7.67
N LEU A 64 10.75 -6.14 7.42
CA LEU A 64 12.06 -6.48 6.83
C LEU A 64 12.94 -7.29 7.78
N ARG A 65 12.56 -7.41 9.05
CA ARG A 65 13.29 -8.18 10.07
C ARG A 65 12.95 -9.67 10.05
N SER A 66 12.00 -10.12 9.24
CA SER A 66 11.73 -11.55 9.05
C SER A 66 12.59 -12.12 7.93
N ALA A 67 12.87 -13.43 7.98
CA ALA A 67 13.75 -14.11 7.01
C ALA A 67 13.35 -13.86 5.54
N ASP A 68 12.05 -13.88 5.26
CA ASP A 68 11.50 -13.70 3.91
C ASP A 68 10.87 -12.32 3.69
N GLY A 69 10.93 -11.42 4.66
CA GLY A 69 10.22 -10.15 4.65
C GLY A 69 10.67 -9.24 3.51
N LEU A 70 11.98 -9.07 3.36
CA LEU A 70 12.57 -8.30 2.27
C LEU A 70 12.17 -8.87 0.90
N TYR A 71 12.31 -10.17 0.71
CA TYR A 71 11.98 -10.84 -0.55
C TYR A 71 10.49 -10.72 -0.88
N THR A 72 9.63 -10.82 0.12
CA THR A 72 8.17 -10.71 -0.03
C THR A 72 7.78 -9.30 -0.42
N VAL A 73 8.27 -8.28 0.29
CA VAL A 73 8.02 -6.86 -0.03
C VAL A 73 8.50 -6.55 -1.45
N LEU A 74 9.71 -6.95 -1.81
CA LEU A 74 10.25 -6.72 -3.16
C LEU A 74 9.44 -7.43 -4.24
N LYS A 75 8.93 -8.64 -3.99
CA LYS A 75 8.08 -9.37 -4.94
C LYS A 75 6.78 -8.62 -5.21
N VAL A 76 6.13 -8.11 -4.17
CA VAL A 76 4.90 -7.31 -4.32
C VAL A 76 5.17 -6.01 -5.08
N LEU A 77 6.24 -5.28 -4.73
CA LEU A 77 6.62 -4.05 -5.43
C LEU A 77 6.93 -4.30 -6.92
N LYS A 78 7.62 -5.42 -7.24
CA LYS A 78 7.84 -5.83 -8.64
C LYS A 78 6.52 -6.12 -9.35
N ARG A 79 5.57 -6.80 -8.70
CA ARG A 79 4.25 -7.07 -9.29
C ARG A 79 3.48 -5.77 -9.56
N PHE A 80 3.53 -4.81 -8.64
CA PHE A 80 2.92 -3.49 -8.87
C PHE A 80 3.56 -2.79 -10.07
N ALA A 81 4.88 -2.80 -10.17
CA ALA A 81 5.59 -2.21 -11.30
C ALA A 81 5.24 -2.85 -12.65
N GLN A 82 4.86 -4.14 -12.69
CA GLN A 82 4.37 -4.79 -13.90
C GLN A 82 2.95 -4.32 -14.24
N LEU A 83 2.04 -4.30 -13.25
CA LEU A 83 0.64 -3.89 -13.44
C LEU A 83 0.47 -2.44 -13.90
N PHE A 84 1.46 -1.57 -13.69
CA PHE A 84 1.41 -0.17 -14.11
C PHE A 84 2.14 0.11 -15.43
N ARG A 85 2.84 -0.87 -16.01
CA ARG A 85 3.47 -0.73 -17.34
C ARG A 85 2.54 -1.13 -18.48
N GLU A 86 1.43 -1.78 -18.16
CA GLU A 86 0.34 -2.17 -19.07
C GLU A 86 -0.76 -1.11 -19.09
#